data_AF-A0A1I5GEN5-F1
#
_entry.id   AF-A0A1I5GEN5-F1
#
_cell.length_a   1.000
_cell.length_b   1.000
_cell.length_c   1.000
_cell.angle_alpha   90.00
_cell.angle_beta   90.00
_cell.angle_gamma   90.00
#
_symmetry.space_group_name_H-M   'P 1'
#
loop_
_entity.id
_entity.type
_entity.pdbx_description
1 polymer ?
#
loop_
_entity_poly.entity_id
_entity_poly.type
_entity_poly.pdbx_seq_one_letter_code
_entity_poly.pdbx_strand_id
1 'polypeptide(L)'
;MMKKIIVMIIPFLLICCNRSKEDNRNLLIEYNSQKFEKTGEILYSKFCLECHGSKEANDNFLAGNIQNNKYELSFLRDYINHQDSLIQHKNELAIKIKDEWSNNDYIHHFKMTDKEIKAVVYYLKK
;
A
#
# COMPACT_ATOMS: atom_id res chain seq x y z
N MET A 1 -52.50 31.55 -38.32
CA MET A 1 -51.87 30.34 -37.75
C MET A 1 -50.39 30.63 -37.51
N MET A 2 -49.98 30.87 -36.26
CA MET A 2 -48.58 31.09 -35.90
C MET A 2 -48.14 29.94 -34.98
N LYS A 3 -47.26 29.05 -35.48
CA LYS A 3 -46.62 28.01 -34.67
C LYS A 3 -45.59 28.69 -33.76
N LYS A 4 -45.86 28.70 -32.46
CA LYS A 4 -44.88 29.10 -31.44
C LYS A 4 -43.85 27.97 -31.29
N ILE A 5 -42.64 28.18 -31.80
CA ILE A 5 -41.49 27.33 -31.50
C ILE A 5 -41.02 27.74 -30.10
N ILE A 6 -41.29 26.89 -29.11
CA ILE A 6 -40.72 27.02 -27.76
C ILE A 6 -39.26 26.58 -27.88
N VAL A 7 -38.37 27.56 -27.91
CA VAL A 7 -36.93 27.37 -27.82
C VAL A 7 -36.62 26.94 -26.39
N MET A 8 -36.60 25.63 -26.15
CA MET A 8 -36.11 25.03 -24.91
C MET A 8 -34.58 24.93 -25.02
N ILE A 9 -33.90 26.06 -24.88
CA ILE A 9 -32.46 26.08 -24.66
C ILE A 9 -32.25 26.32 -23.17
N ILE A 10 -31.31 25.56 -22.61
CA ILE A 10 -30.68 25.68 -21.29
C ILE A 10 -31.42 24.87 -20.21
N PRO A 11 -30.87 23.69 -19.87
CA PRO A 11 -29.90 23.67 -18.78
C PRO A 11 -28.68 22.78 -19.07
N PHE A 12 -27.83 23.15 -20.04
CA PHE A 12 -26.53 22.47 -20.23
C PHE A 12 -25.38 23.11 -19.45
N LEU A 13 -25.59 24.29 -18.84
CA LEU A 13 -24.53 25.06 -18.17
C LEU A 13 -24.23 24.64 -16.73
N LEU A 14 -25.04 23.77 -16.10
CA LEU A 14 -24.80 23.30 -14.73
C LEU A 14 -23.89 22.06 -14.64
N ILE A 15 -23.64 21.35 -15.75
CA ILE A 15 -22.88 20.09 -15.74
C ILE A 15 -21.36 20.34 -15.81
N CYS A 16 -20.92 21.45 -16.42
CA CYS A 16 -19.49 21.71 -16.62
C CYS A 16 -18.72 22.04 -15.33
N CYS A 17 -19.36 22.65 -14.33
CA CYS A 17 -18.69 23.01 -13.07
C CYS A 17 -18.45 21.82 -12.13
N ASN A 18 -19.23 20.74 -12.21
CA ASN A 18 -19.01 19.54 -11.40
C ASN A 18 -17.90 18.67 -11.99
N ARG A 19 -17.82 18.56 -13.32
CA ARG A 19 -16.82 17.72 -14.01
C ARG A 19 -15.38 18.17 -13.74
N SER A 20 -15.11 19.48 -13.71
CA SER A 20 -13.76 19.99 -13.45
C SER A 20 -13.31 19.77 -12.00
N LYS A 21 -14.22 19.81 -11.02
CA LYS A 21 -13.92 19.52 -9.62
C LYS A 21 -13.62 18.03 -9.40
N GLU A 22 -14.37 17.16 -10.07
CA GLU A 22 -14.17 15.72 -10.02
C GLU A 22 -12.84 15.31 -10.65
N ASP A 23 -12.52 15.84 -11.83
CA ASP A 23 -11.27 15.57 -12.55
C ASP A 23 -10.03 15.99 -11.73
N ASN A 24 -10.04 17.22 -11.18
CA ASN A 24 -8.96 17.68 -10.29
C ASN A 24 -8.79 16.81 -9.04
N ARG A 25 -9.90 16.30 -8.49
CA ARG A 25 -9.86 15.40 -7.32
C ARG A 25 -9.21 14.07 -7.68
N ASN A 26 -9.56 13.51 -8.84
CA ASN A 26 -9.00 12.25 -9.33
C ASN A 26 -7.51 12.37 -9.61
N LEU A 27 -7.08 13.46 -10.27
CA LEU A 27 -5.66 13.77 -10.50
C LEU A 27 -4.87 13.89 -9.19
N LEU A 28 -5.44 14.56 -8.17
CA LEU A 28 -4.79 14.68 -6.87
C LEU A 28 -4.69 13.32 -6.15
N ILE A 29 -5.72 12.47 -6.24
CA ILE A 29 -5.70 11.11 -5.69
C ILE A 29 -4.62 10.28 -6.38
N GLU A 30 -4.55 10.33 -7.72
CA GLU A 30 -3.56 9.61 -8.50
C GLU A 30 -2.14 10.05 -8.15
N TYR A 31 -1.87 11.36 -8.15
CA TYR A 31 -0.57 11.91 -7.77
C TYR A 31 -0.14 11.46 -6.36
N ASN A 32 -1.08 11.50 -5.40
CA ASN A 32 -0.80 11.06 -4.04
C ASN A 32 -0.54 9.54 -3.97
N SER A 33 -1.26 8.73 -4.75
CA SER A 33 -0.99 7.28 -4.82
C SER A 33 0.39 6.97 -5.40
N GLN A 34 0.77 7.62 -6.51
CA GLN A 34 2.10 7.43 -7.13
C GLN A 34 3.21 7.85 -6.16
N LYS A 35 3.04 8.97 -5.46
CA LYS A 35 4.00 9.42 -4.44
C LYS A 35 4.12 8.42 -3.29
N PHE A 36 3.00 7.84 -2.87
CA PHE A 36 2.96 6.86 -1.79
C PHE A 36 3.63 5.55 -2.20
N GLU A 37 3.35 5.07 -3.42
CA GLU A 37 3.99 3.91 -4.02
C GLU A 37 5.51 4.08 -4.12
N LYS A 38 5.98 5.21 -4.67
CA LYS A 38 7.40 5.52 -4.79
C LYS A 38 8.10 5.62 -3.43
N THR A 39 7.39 6.12 -2.42
CA THR A 39 7.90 6.12 -1.04
C THR A 39 8.10 4.68 -0.55
N GLY A 40 7.13 3.79 -0.81
CA GLY A 40 7.23 2.37 -0.51
C GLY A 40 8.38 1.67 -1.23
N GLU A 41 8.57 1.95 -2.51
CA GLU A 41 9.67 1.42 -3.32
C GLU A 41 11.04 1.78 -2.74
N ILE A 42 11.24 3.04 -2.38
CA ILE A 42 12.50 3.54 -1.79
C ILE A 42 12.77 2.84 -0.44
N LEU A 43 11.74 2.74 0.41
CA LEU A 43 11.86 2.10 1.70
C LEU A 43 12.14 0.59 1.56
N TYR A 44 11.46 -0.08 0.63
CA TYR A 44 11.69 -1.49 0.33
C TYR A 44 13.13 -1.73 -0.13
N SER A 45 13.60 -0.91 -1.07
CA SER A 45 14.97 -0.97 -1.58
C SER A 45 16.01 -0.77 -0.48
N LYS A 46 15.71 0.07 0.51
CA LYS A 46 16.62 0.40 1.60
C LYS A 46 16.64 -0.64 2.72
N PHE A 47 15.50 -1.23 3.07
CA PHE A 47 15.35 -2.02 4.29
C PHE A 47 15.03 -3.50 4.06
N CYS A 48 14.48 -3.86 2.90
CA CYS A 48 13.91 -5.18 2.66
C CYS A 48 14.61 -5.94 1.53
N LEU A 49 15.08 -5.23 0.50
CA LEU A 49 15.58 -5.81 -0.75
C LEU A 49 16.74 -6.79 -0.55
N GLU A 50 17.65 -6.51 0.37
CA GLU A 50 18.84 -7.35 0.61
C GLU A 50 18.46 -8.76 1.06
N CYS A 51 17.39 -8.91 1.85
CA CYS A 51 16.95 -10.21 2.37
C CYS A 51 15.80 -10.82 1.55
N HIS A 52 14.93 -9.99 0.96
CA HIS A 52 13.71 -10.45 0.29
C HIS A 52 13.79 -10.48 -1.24
N GLY A 53 14.83 -9.91 -1.83
CA GLY A 53 14.98 -9.84 -3.28
C GLY A 53 14.00 -8.86 -3.94
N SER A 54 13.93 -8.86 -5.27
CA SER A 54 13.00 -7.98 -6.01
C SER A 54 11.54 -8.28 -5.68
N LYS A 55 10.63 -7.30 -5.77
CA LYS A 55 9.18 -7.54 -5.56
C LYS A 55 8.59 -8.55 -6.56
N GLU A 56 9.18 -8.65 -7.74
CA GLU A 56 8.77 -9.55 -8.82
C GLU A 56 9.44 -10.93 -8.74
N ALA A 57 10.31 -11.16 -7.75
CA ALA A 57 10.98 -12.44 -7.62
C ALA A 57 9.99 -13.50 -7.13
N ASN A 58 9.95 -14.66 -7.80
CA ASN A 58 9.02 -15.74 -7.47
C ASN A 58 9.24 -16.33 -6.07
N ASP A 59 10.46 -16.18 -5.53
CA ASP A 59 10.86 -16.56 -4.18
C ASP A 59 10.77 -15.40 -3.18
N ASN A 60 10.15 -14.26 -3.55
CA ASN A 60 9.84 -13.20 -2.61
C ASN A 60 8.56 -13.51 -1.84
N PHE A 61 8.72 -14.31 -0.80
CA PHE A 61 7.63 -14.69 0.09
C PHE A 61 7.02 -13.49 0.86
N LEU A 62 7.77 -12.41 1.12
CA LEU A 62 7.22 -11.21 1.75
C LEU A 62 6.18 -10.56 0.81
N ALA A 63 6.56 -10.34 -0.45
CA ALA A 63 5.67 -9.82 -1.47
C ALA A 63 4.44 -10.73 -1.64
N GLY A 64 4.66 -12.04 -1.80
CA GLY A 64 3.57 -13.01 -1.93
C GLY A 64 2.60 -13.03 -0.74
N ASN A 65 3.09 -12.96 0.49
CA ASN A 65 2.23 -12.91 1.68
C ASN A 65 1.42 -11.60 1.77
N ILE A 66 2.01 -10.47 1.37
CA ILE A 66 1.33 -9.17 1.35
C ILE A 66 0.26 -9.12 0.25
N GLN A 67 0.57 -9.61 -0.95
CA GLN A 67 -0.37 -9.66 -2.08
C GLN A 67 -1.57 -10.58 -1.76
N ASN A 68 -1.33 -11.68 -1.05
CA ASN A 68 -2.37 -12.61 -0.61
C ASN A 68 -3.10 -12.17 0.68
N ASN A 69 -2.79 -10.98 1.22
CA ASN A 69 -3.36 -10.47 2.48
C ASN A 69 -3.25 -11.47 3.64
N LYS A 70 -2.15 -12.22 3.73
CA LYS A 70 -1.95 -13.26 4.76
C LYS A 70 -1.88 -12.69 6.18
N TYR A 71 -1.45 -11.42 6.30
CA TYR A 71 -1.22 -10.77 7.58
C TYR A 71 -1.89 -9.40 7.65
N GLU A 72 -2.45 -9.11 8.83
CA GLU A 72 -2.98 -7.80 9.16
C GLU A 72 -1.86 -6.74 9.24
N LEU A 73 -2.20 -5.51 8.88
CA LEU A 73 -1.24 -4.40 8.89
C LEU A 73 -0.67 -4.13 10.30
N SER A 74 -1.47 -4.33 11.35
CA SER A 74 -1.03 -4.20 12.74
C SER A 74 0.09 -5.17 13.06
N PHE A 75 -0.08 -6.45 12.67
CA PHE A 75 0.96 -7.46 12.85
C PHE A 75 2.20 -7.13 12.02
N LEU A 76 2.05 -6.75 10.75
CA LEU A 76 3.18 -6.37 9.90
C LEU A 76 3.99 -5.23 10.51
N ARG A 77 3.32 -4.23 11.09
CA ARG A 77 3.98 -3.13 11.79
C ARG A 77 4.83 -3.62 12.95
N ASP A 78 4.23 -4.44 13.81
CA ASP A 78 4.91 -4.92 15.02
C ASP A 78 6.04 -5.89 14.64
N TYR A 79 5.85 -6.71 13.60
CA TYR A 79 6.86 -7.65 13.13
C TYR A 79 8.06 -6.96 12.48
N ILE A 80 7.84 -5.93 11.65
CA ILE A 80 8.92 -5.18 10.99
C ILE A 80 9.78 -4.42 12.01
N ASN A 81 9.17 -3.84 13.05
CA ASN A 81 9.91 -3.02 14.02
C ASN A 81 10.36 -3.77 15.27
N HIS A 82 9.69 -4.85 15.66
CA HIS A 82 9.81 -5.47 16.99
C HIS A 82 9.71 -7.01 16.94
N GLN A 83 10.30 -7.64 15.92
CA GLN A 83 10.26 -9.11 15.78
C GLN A 83 10.86 -9.82 17.00
N ASP A 84 11.96 -9.27 17.54
CA ASP A 84 12.60 -9.74 18.77
C ASP A 84 11.61 -9.84 19.93
N SER A 85 10.87 -8.75 20.18
CA SER A 85 9.88 -8.67 21.23
C SER A 85 8.75 -9.66 21.01
N LEU A 86 8.26 -9.81 19.77
CA LEU A 86 7.21 -10.78 19.45
C LEU A 86 7.66 -12.22 19.75
N ILE A 87 8.89 -12.58 19.38
CA ILE A 87 9.45 -13.91 19.65
C ILE A 87 9.65 -14.11 21.17
N GLN A 88 10.21 -13.12 21.87
CA GLN A 88 10.43 -13.17 23.32
C GLN A 88 9.13 -13.41 24.09
N HIS A 89 8.05 -12.77 23.66
CA HIS A 89 6.72 -12.91 24.27
C HIS A 89 5.90 -14.07 23.69
N LYS A 90 6.55 -14.98 22.94
CA LYS A 90 5.96 -16.19 22.37
C LYS A 90 4.72 -15.93 21.51
N ASN A 91 4.75 -14.86 20.71
CA ASN A 91 3.72 -14.64 19.70
C ASN A 91 3.74 -15.81 18.70
N GLU A 92 2.64 -16.57 18.66
CA GLU A 92 2.54 -17.81 17.89
C GLU A 92 2.78 -17.59 16.39
N LEU A 93 2.29 -16.47 15.85
CA LEU A 93 2.45 -16.15 14.43
C LEU A 93 3.91 -15.81 14.10
N ALA A 94 4.59 -15.04 14.95
CA ALA A 94 6.00 -14.71 14.75
C ALA A 94 6.91 -15.93 14.87
N ILE A 95 6.64 -16.83 15.84
CA ILE A 95 7.35 -18.11 15.98
C ILE A 95 7.15 -18.97 14.74
N LYS A 96 5.90 -19.12 14.29
CA LYS A 96 5.58 -19.94 13.11
C LYS A 96 6.31 -19.44 11.87
N ILE A 97 6.35 -18.12 11.65
CA ILE A 97 7.12 -17.55 10.53
C ILE A 97 8.59 -17.92 10.70
N LYS A 98 9.19 -17.69 11.87
CA LYS A 98 10.60 -18.03 12.11
C LYS A 98 10.92 -19.52 11.83
N ASP A 99 10.02 -20.42 12.19
CA ASP A 99 10.15 -21.86 11.94
C ASP A 99 10.03 -22.20 10.45
N GLU A 100 9.10 -21.58 9.71
CA GLU A 100 8.94 -21.73 8.25
C GLU A 100 10.24 -21.38 7.49
N TRP A 101 11.10 -20.54 8.09
CA TRP A 101 12.36 -20.07 7.52
C TRP A 101 13.61 -20.68 8.15
N SER A 102 13.47 -21.84 8.80
CA SER A 102 14.58 -22.60 9.40
C SER A 102 15.42 -21.79 10.39
N ASN A 103 14.83 -20.79 11.07
CA ASN A 103 15.53 -19.88 11.98
C ASN A 103 16.66 -19.05 11.35
N ASN A 104 16.80 -19.03 10.03
CA ASN A 104 17.85 -18.29 9.31
C ASN A 104 17.49 -16.83 9.04
N ASP A 105 16.33 -16.37 9.51
CA ASP A 105 15.90 -14.99 9.38
C ASP A 105 16.69 -14.06 10.32
N TYR A 106 17.21 -12.97 9.77
CA TYR A 106 17.66 -11.84 10.56
C TYR A 106 16.48 -11.32 11.37
N ILE A 107 16.71 -11.07 12.66
CA ILE A 107 15.67 -10.51 13.53
C ILE A 107 15.47 -9.04 13.17
N HIS A 108 14.28 -8.70 12.68
CA HIS A 108 13.95 -7.32 12.32
C HIS A 108 13.80 -6.45 13.58
N HIS A 109 14.47 -5.30 13.57
CA HIS A 109 14.30 -4.25 14.57
C HIS A 109 14.43 -2.87 13.90
N PHE A 110 13.61 -2.65 12.88
CA PHE A 110 13.57 -1.34 12.21
C PHE A 110 12.89 -0.27 13.07
N LYS A 111 13.03 0.98 12.65
CA LYS A 111 12.39 2.15 13.30
C LYS A 111 11.49 2.89 12.32
N MET A 112 10.68 2.15 11.58
CA MET A 112 9.78 2.71 10.58
C MET A 112 8.50 3.21 11.24
N THR A 113 8.01 4.36 10.82
CA THR A 113 6.71 4.89 11.22
C THR A 113 5.57 4.11 10.56
N ASP A 114 4.36 4.22 11.13
CA ASP A 114 3.15 3.64 10.56
C ASP A 114 2.92 4.02 9.09
N LYS A 115 3.27 5.27 8.71
CA LYS A 115 3.11 5.74 7.33
C LYS A 115 4.11 5.08 6.38
N GLU A 116 5.35 4.88 6.84
CA GLU A 116 6.40 4.22 6.06
C GLU A 116 6.08 2.75 5.85
N ILE A 117 5.62 2.05 6.88
CA ILE A 117 5.21 0.64 6.77
C ILE A 117 4.01 0.51 5.83
N LYS A 118 3.01 1.39 5.95
CA LYS A 118 1.88 1.43 5.00
C LYS A 118 2.34 1.68 3.57
N ALA A 119 3.35 2.52 3.36
CA ALA A 119 3.89 2.79 2.02
C ALA A 119 4.56 1.54 1.43
N VAL A 120 5.37 0.82 2.21
CA VAL A 120 5.97 -0.45 1.78
C VAL A 120 4.91 -1.49 1.44
N VAL A 121 3.91 -1.68 2.33
CA VAL A 121 2.80 -2.61 2.08
C VAL A 121 2.02 -2.21 0.82
N TYR A 122 1.79 -0.91 0.59
CA TYR A 122 1.14 -0.43 -0.62
C TYR A 122 1.94 -0.75 -1.88
N TYR A 123 3.25 -0.49 -1.86
CA TYR A 123 4.15 -0.79 -2.97
C TYR A 123 4.18 -2.29 -3.30
N LEU A 124 4.20 -3.17 -2.30
CA LEU A 124 4.24 -4.62 -2.51
C LEU A 124 2.90 -5.21 -2.98
N LYS A 125 1.78 -4.51 -2.75
CA LYS A 125 0.46 -4.90 -3.26
C LYS A 125 0.22 -4.53 -4.73
N LYS A 126 1.01 -3.60 -5.26
CA LYS A 126 0.91 -3.08 -6.61
C LYS A 126 1.80 -3.86 -7.55
#